data_AF-A0A939I6N9-F1
#
_entry.id   AF-A0A939I6N9-F1
#
_cell.length_a   1.000
_cell.length_b   1.000
_cell.length_c   1.000
_cell.angle_alpha   90.00
_cell.angle_beta   90.00
_cell.angle_gamma   90.00
#
_symmetry.space_group_name_H-M   'P 1'
#
loop_
_entity.id
_entity.type
_entity.pdbx_description
1 polymer ?
#
loop_
_entity_poly.entity_id
_entity_poly.type
_entity_poly.pdbx_seq_one_letter_code
_entity_poly.pdbx_strand_id
1 'polypeptide(L)'
;MDIISFEPLAKTMAIDSITAYQKYISPSKGFSCSHRLLHGGDSCSNYVKRMLNEQKLHQAVQSSIKRFQECAAASNTLTSIKTRADFRCIVIPCCLPL
;
A
#
# COMPACT_ATOMS: atom_id res chain seq x y z
N MET A 1 31.02 7.40 -8.05
CA MET A 1 29.65 7.06 -8.52
C MET A 1 28.81 8.30 -8.34
N ASP A 2 28.91 9.22 -9.31
CA ASP A 2 28.28 10.54 -9.26
C ASP A 2 26.81 10.45 -9.70
N ILE A 3 25.96 10.14 -8.73
CA ILE A 3 24.50 10.21 -8.86
C ILE A 3 23.97 11.65 -8.64
N ILE A 4 24.87 12.61 -8.38
CA ILE A 4 24.59 13.88 -7.70
C ILE A 4 23.98 14.95 -8.64
N SER A 5 24.18 14.89 -9.97
CA SER A 5 23.64 15.92 -10.88
C SER A 5 22.17 15.73 -11.28
N PHE A 6 21.64 14.50 -11.26
CA PHE A 6 20.28 14.21 -11.74
C PHE A 6 19.29 13.89 -10.63
N GLU A 7 19.74 13.78 -9.38
CA GLU A 7 18.90 13.46 -8.24
C GLU A 7 17.67 14.39 -8.09
N PRO A 8 17.80 15.73 -8.08
CA PRO A 8 16.64 16.60 -7.92
C PRO A 8 15.64 16.45 -9.07
N LEU A 9 16.12 16.35 -10.31
CA LEU A 9 15.26 16.13 -11.47
C LEU A 9 14.52 14.78 -11.38
N ALA A 10 15.25 13.71 -11.06
CA ALA A 10 14.68 12.37 -10.90
C ALA A 10 13.61 12.33 -9.80
N LYS A 11 13.87 13.00 -8.67
CA LYS A 11 12.91 13.11 -7.56
C LYS A 11 11.64 13.87 -7.98
N THR A 12 11.79 15.02 -8.65
CA THR A 12 10.64 15.78 -9.17
C THR A 12 9.82 14.95 -10.16
N MET A 13 10.48 14.33 -11.15
CA MET A 13 9.80 13.49 -12.14
C MET A 13 9.07 12.30 -11.48
N ALA A 14 9.67 11.68 -10.47
CA ALA A 14 9.04 10.60 -9.72
C ALA A 14 7.81 11.09 -8.92
N ILE A 15 7.92 12.24 -8.24
CA ILE A 15 6.81 12.85 -7.48
C ILE A 15 5.66 13.24 -8.41
N ASP A 16 5.96 13.82 -9.57
CA ASP A 16 4.96 14.20 -10.57
C ASP A 16 4.28 12.96 -11.16
N SER A 17 5.04 11.92 -11.46
CA SER A 17 4.51 10.63 -11.93
C SER A 17 3.56 10.00 -10.90
N ILE A 18 3.93 10.03 -9.61
CA ILE A 18 3.06 9.54 -8.53
C ILE A 18 1.79 10.40 -8.44
N THR A 19 1.92 11.72 -8.58
CA THR A 19 0.77 12.64 -8.51
C THR A 19 -0.20 12.42 -9.67
N ALA A 20 0.31 12.26 -10.88
CA ALA A 20 -0.48 11.92 -12.06
C ALA A 20 -1.17 10.55 -11.88
N TYR A 21 -0.43 9.55 -11.43
CA TYR A 21 -0.99 8.22 -11.11
C TYR A 21 -2.14 8.33 -10.09
N GLN A 22 -1.94 9.07 -8.99
CA GLN A 22 -2.95 9.26 -7.95
C GLN A 22 -4.20 9.99 -8.44
N LYS A 23 -4.05 10.96 -9.35
CA LYS A 23 -5.15 11.76 -9.88
C LYS A 23 -5.97 11.02 -10.95
N TYR A 24 -5.31 10.29 -11.84
CA TYR A 24 -5.95 9.75 -13.05
C TYR A 24 -6.16 8.24 -13.02
N ILE A 25 -5.28 7.47 -12.37
CA ILE A 25 -5.29 6.01 -12.42
C ILE A 25 -5.79 5.40 -11.11
N SER A 26 -5.34 5.93 -9.97
CA SER A 26 -5.70 5.39 -8.66
C SER A 26 -7.22 5.39 -8.39
N PRO A 27 -8.02 6.40 -8.78
CA PRO A 27 -9.45 6.43 -8.44
C PRO A 27 -10.26 5.38 -9.19
N SER A 28 -9.88 5.06 -10.43
CA SER A 28 -10.61 4.13 -11.30
C SER A 28 -10.25 2.66 -11.07
N LYS A 29 -9.13 2.37 -10.40
CA LYS A 29 -8.65 0.99 -10.17
C LYS A 29 -9.49 0.20 -9.16
N GLY A 30 -10.22 0.87 -8.26
CA GLY A 30 -10.95 0.21 -7.15
C GLY A 30 -10.04 -0.49 -6.13
N PHE A 31 -8.72 -0.25 -6.18
CA PHE A 31 -7.75 -0.86 -5.28
C PHE A 31 -7.49 0.02 -4.05
N SER A 32 -7.53 -0.58 -2.86
CA SER A 32 -7.12 0.06 -1.61
C SER A 32 -5.84 -0.59 -1.08
N CYS A 33 -4.87 0.25 -0.69
CA CYS A 33 -3.59 -0.21 -0.13
C CYS A 33 -3.80 -1.03 1.14
N SER A 34 -3.37 -2.30 1.13
CA SER A 34 -3.50 -3.24 2.26
C SER A 34 -2.82 -2.75 3.53
N HIS A 35 -1.66 -2.11 3.42
CA HIS A 35 -0.97 -1.51 4.57
C HIS A 35 -1.86 -0.46 5.26
N ARG A 36 -2.46 0.44 4.47
CA ARG A 36 -3.37 1.46 5.00
C ARG A 36 -4.64 0.84 5.59
N LEU A 37 -5.18 -0.21 4.97
CA LEU A 37 -6.38 -0.89 5.48
C LEU A 37 -6.13 -1.59 6.82
N LEU A 38 -4.96 -2.20 7.00
CA LEU A 38 -4.63 -2.93 8.23
C LEU A 38 -4.11 -2.03 9.35
N HIS A 39 -3.24 -1.06 9.03
CA HIS A 39 -2.54 -0.23 10.02
C HIS A 39 -2.99 1.23 10.06
N GLY A 40 -3.83 1.67 9.11
CA GLY A 40 -4.17 3.09 8.94
C GLY A 40 -3.05 3.91 8.29
N GLY A 41 -3.17 5.23 8.38
CA GLY A 41 -2.15 6.19 7.92
C GLY A 41 -2.04 6.30 6.39
N ASP A 42 -0.80 6.48 5.92
CA ASP A 42 -0.52 6.70 4.50
C ASP A 42 -0.71 5.44 3.65
N SER A 43 -1.22 5.66 2.43
CA SER A 43 -1.07 4.65 1.37
C SER A 43 0.39 4.52 0.96
N CYS A 44 0.77 3.39 0.36
CA CYS A 44 2.13 3.23 -0.15
C CYS A 44 2.55 4.34 -1.13
N SER A 45 1.65 4.82 -1.98
CA SER A 45 1.96 5.91 -2.92
C SER A 45 2.19 7.24 -2.21
N ASN A 46 1.40 7.58 -1.19
CA ASN A 46 1.64 8.77 -0.35
C ASN A 46 2.97 8.65 0.42
N TYR A 47 3.25 7.47 0.99
CA TYR A 47 4.48 7.22 1.70
C TYR A 47 5.71 7.39 0.80
N VAL A 48 5.71 6.78 -0.38
CA VAL A 48 6.81 6.90 -1.35
C VAL A 48 7.01 8.37 -1.75
N LYS A 49 5.92 9.09 -2.06
CA LYS A 49 5.96 10.52 -2.38
C LYS A 49 6.57 11.35 -1.24
N ARG A 50 6.26 11.02 0.02
CA ARG A 50 6.85 11.67 1.19
C ARG A 50 8.34 11.35 1.33
N MET A 51 8.75 10.09 1.19
CA MET A 51 10.17 9.70 1.26
C MET A 51 10.99 10.36 0.15
N LEU A 52 10.43 10.49 -1.05
CA LEU A 52 11.05 11.26 -2.13
C LEU A 52 11.16 12.76 -1.79
N ASN A 53 10.31 13.34 -0.96
CA ASN A 53 10.52 14.72 -0.51
C ASN A 53 11.57 14.82 0.60
N GLU A 54 11.55 13.90 1.57
CA GLU A 54 12.30 14.01 2.83
C GLU A 54 13.72 13.42 2.77
N GLN A 55 13.97 12.46 1.86
CA GLN A 55 15.21 11.68 1.85
C GLN A 55 15.99 11.84 0.54
N LYS A 56 17.26 11.39 0.56
CA LYS A 56 18.03 11.18 -0.68
C LYS A 56 17.40 10.06 -1.50
N LEU A 57 17.52 10.10 -2.82
CA LEU A 57 16.86 9.16 -3.73
C LEU A 57 17.10 7.69 -3.36
N HIS A 58 18.35 7.30 -3.08
CA HIS A 58 18.66 5.92 -2.66
C HIS A 58 17.96 5.52 -1.36
N GLN A 59 17.95 6.41 -0.36
CA GLN A 59 17.28 6.16 0.93
C GLN A 59 15.75 6.07 0.74
N ALA A 60 15.18 6.95 -0.09
CA ALA A 60 13.77 6.92 -0.43
C ALA A 60 13.38 5.60 -1.10
N VAL A 61 14.22 5.08 -2.00
CA VAL A 61 14.02 3.77 -2.65
C VAL A 61 14.08 2.64 -1.62
N GLN A 62 15.09 2.62 -0.76
CA GLN A 62 15.22 1.59 0.28
C GLN A 62 14.01 1.60 1.25
N SER A 63 13.59 2.78 1.69
CA SER A 63 12.40 2.97 2.53
C SER A 63 11.13 2.50 1.82
N SER A 64 11.02 2.77 0.52
CA SER A 64 9.87 2.36 -0.31
C SER A 64 9.78 0.85 -0.45
N ILE A 65 10.90 0.16 -0.70
CA ILE A 65 10.95 -1.30 -0.80
C ILE A 65 10.48 -1.94 0.52
N LYS A 66 10.99 -1.44 1.65
CA LYS A 66 10.56 -1.91 2.98
C LYS A 66 9.05 -1.73 3.17
N ARG A 67 8.52 -0.56 2.84
CA ARG A 67 7.07 -0.30 2.92
C ARG A 67 6.24 -1.25 2.05
N PHE A 68 6.74 -1.61 0.86
CA PHE A 68 6.03 -2.57 -0.02
C PHE A 68 6.02 -3.99 0.57
N GLN A 69 7.11 -4.42 1.22
CA GLN A 69 7.14 -5.70 1.94
C GLN A 69 6.13 -5.72 3.09
N GLU A 70 6.06 -4.64 3.88
CA GLU A 70 5.05 -4.49 4.94
C GLU A 70 3.62 -4.51 4.36
N CYS A 71 3.39 -3.88 3.20
CA CYS A 71 2.09 -3.91 2.54
C CYS A 71 1.71 -5.29 2.02
N ALA A 72 2.68 -6.07 1.53
CA ALA A 72 2.45 -7.45 1.12
C ALA A 72 2.08 -8.33 2.32
N ALA A 73 2.79 -8.18 3.45
CA ALA A 73 2.47 -8.86 4.70
C ALA A 73 1.05 -8.48 5.19
N ALA A 74 0.71 -7.19 5.17
CA ALA A 74 -0.63 -6.71 5.52
C ALA A 74 -1.72 -7.31 4.62
N SER A 75 -1.43 -7.49 3.33
CA SER A 75 -2.35 -8.14 2.39
C SER A 75 -2.63 -9.59 2.78
N ASN A 76 -1.59 -10.35 3.13
CA ASN A 76 -1.74 -11.74 3.58
C ASN A 76 -2.58 -11.84 4.86
N THR A 77 -2.34 -10.93 5.81
CA THR A 77 -3.13 -10.85 7.05
C THR A 77 -4.60 -10.57 6.75
N LEU A 78 -4.91 -9.56 5.94
CA LEU A 78 -6.28 -9.21 5.58
C LEU A 78 -6.99 -10.37 4.85
N THR A 79 -6.30 -11.07 3.95
CA THR A 79 -6.84 -12.28 3.30
C THR A 79 -7.16 -13.36 4.34
N SER A 80 -6.28 -13.60 5.32
CA SER A 80 -6.51 -14.59 6.39
C SER A 80 -7.68 -14.23 7.31
N ILE A 81 -7.90 -12.92 7.54
CA ILE A 81 -9.04 -12.44 8.32
C ILE A 81 -10.33 -12.63 7.53
N LYS A 82 -10.32 -12.27 6.24
CA LYS A 82 -11.48 -12.44 5.36
C LYS A 82 -11.90 -13.91 5.27
N THR A 83 -10.95 -14.82 5.04
CA THR A 83 -11.26 -16.25 4.99
C THR A 83 -11.88 -16.74 6.30
N ARG A 84 -11.32 -16.39 7.46
CA ARG A 84 -11.93 -16.73 8.77
C ARG A 84 -13.33 -16.15 8.96
N ALA A 85 -13.56 -14.92 8.50
CA ALA A 85 -14.87 -14.26 8.59
C ALA A 85 -15.92 -14.94 7.69
N ASP A 86 -15.50 -15.43 6.51
CA ASP A 86 -16.36 -16.20 5.61
C ASP A 86 -16.69 -17.59 6.20
N PHE A 87 -15.79 -18.16 7.02
CA PHE A 87 -16.01 -19.40 7.79
C PHE A 87 -16.66 -19.17 9.17
N ARG A 88 -17.57 -18.21 9.34
CA ARG A 88 -18.40 -18.19 10.56
C ARG A 88 -19.31 -19.42 10.58
N CYS A 89 -19.11 -20.28 11.59
CA CYS A 89 -20.06 -21.32 11.93
C CYS A 89 -21.43 -20.69 12.16
N ILE A 90 -22.37 -20.88 11.24
CA ILE A 90 -23.78 -20.87 11.61
C ILE A 90 -23.92 -22.13 12.48
N VAL A 91 -23.88 -21.96 13.79
CA VAL A 91 -24.43 -22.96 14.71
C VAL A 91 -25.93 -22.92 14.44
N ILE A 92 -26.39 -23.66 13.42
CA ILE A 92 -27.81 -23.96 13.26
C ILE A 92 -28.10 -24.86 14.47
N PRO A 93 -28.84 -24.40 15.49
CA PRO A 93 -29.30 -25.33 16.50
C PRO A 93 -30.24 -26.26 15.76
N CYS A 94 -29.90 -27.54 15.67
CA CYS A 94 -30.78 -28.59 15.17
C CYS A 94 -32.06 -28.64 16.01
N CYS A 95 -33.05 -27.80 15.69
CA CYS A 95 -34.39 -27.81 16.27
C CYS A 95 -35.42 -27.27 15.24
N LEU A 96 -35.40 -27.73 13.99
CA LEU A 96 -36.53 -27.51 13.07
C LEU A 96 -37.18 -28.87 12.75
N PRO A 97 -38.17 -29.33 13.55
CA PRO A 97 -39.01 -30.44 13.13
C PRO A 97 -39.99 -29.90 12.07
N LEU A 98 -39.97 -30.53 10.89
CA LEU A 98 -41.08 -30.50 9.94
C LEU A 98 -42.26 -31.31 10.51
#